data_AF-A0A831T9Y7-F1
#
_entry.id   AF-A0A831T9Y7-F1
#
_cell.length_a   1.000
_cell.length_b   1.000
_cell.length_c   1.000
_cell.angle_alpha   90.00
_cell.angle_beta   90.00
_cell.angle_gamma   90.00
#
_symmetry.space_group_name_H-M   'P 1'
#
loop_
_entity.id
_entity.type
_entity.pdbx_description
1 polymer ?
#
loop_
_entity_poly.entity_id
_entity_poly.type
_entity_poly.pdbx_seq_one_letter_code
_entity_poly.pdbx_strand_id
1 'polypeptide(L)'
;MDVARRDPAKYDAVVVGAGPNGLAAAIVLARAGCAVLVVEAGESVGGGTRSAALTLPGFVHDVCSAIHPLGAGSPLFQTFPLDRFGLEWIQPPVPLAHPLDDGTAVLLERTVEATAAGLGPDASAYRRLMAPLVADADRILRFILGPFRIPRHPLALARFGLTALRSAVGLASEQFEGERARALLAGLAAHSMLPLERSPSAAVGLVLAMLGHTAGWPLPRGGSQHIADALAAYVRSLGGEIVTGRPVRALDELPPCRAVLLDLTPRQVLAIAGQRFPAGYRRWL
;
A
#
# COMPACT_ATOMS: atom_id res chain seq x y z
N MET A 1 15.44 -1.42 -43.48
CA MET A 1 15.67 -1.26 -42.03
C MET A 1 14.89 -2.37 -41.34
N ASP A 2 15.61 -3.27 -40.68
CA ASP A 2 15.15 -4.57 -40.19
C ASP A 2 13.94 -4.48 -39.27
N VAL A 3 12.83 -5.09 -39.71
CA VAL A 3 11.77 -5.54 -38.81
C VAL A 3 12.30 -6.82 -38.17
N ALA A 4 12.99 -6.66 -37.04
CA ALA A 4 13.47 -7.79 -36.25
C ALA A 4 12.31 -8.76 -35.98
N ARG A 5 12.47 -9.99 -36.45
CA ARG A 5 11.56 -11.13 -36.25
C ARG A 5 11.13 -11.18 -34.78
N ARG A 6 9.87 -10.84 -34.50
CA ARG A 6 9.22 -11.16 -33.22
C ARG A 6 9.09 -12.67 -33.14
N ASP A 7 9.80 -13.29 -32.21
CA ASP A 7 9.46 -14.62 -31.71
C ASP A 7 8.00 -14.56 -31.21
N PRO A 8 7.08 -15.45 -31.63
CA PRO A 8 5.66 -15.31 -31.32
C PRO A 8 5.37 -15.83 -29.90
N ALA A 9 6.01 -15.22 -28.90
CA ALA A 9 5.59 -15.41 -27.52
C ALA A 9 4.13 -14.96 -27.42
N LYS A 10 3.24 -15.86 -26.96
CA LYS A 10 1.80 -15.58 -26.83
C LYS A 10 1.53 -14.36 -25.94
N TYR A 11 2.40 -14.14 -24.96
CA TYR A 11 2.33 -13.01 -24.04
C TYR A 11 3.62 -12.19 -24.08
N ASP A 12 3.52 -10.87 -23.98
CA ASP A 12 4.68 -10.01 -23.75
C ASP A 12 5.16 -10.14 -22.30
N ALA A 13 4.23 -10.23 -21.34
CA ALA A 13 4.56 -10.34 -19.93
C ALA A 13 3.65 -11.33 -19.17
N VAL A 14 4.24 -12.07 -18.25
CA VAL A 14 3.52 -12.90 -17.29
C VAL A 14 3.73 -12.33 -15.88
N VAL A 15 2.66 -12.06 -15.15
CA VAL A 15 2.69 -11.64 -13.75
C VAL A 15 2.26 -12.82 -12.88
N VAL A 16 3.10 -13.22 -11.93
CA VAL A 16 2.80 -14.29 -10.98
C VAL A 16 2.43 -13.66 -9.64
N GLY A 17 1.19 -13.88 -9.19
CA GLY A 17 0.56 -13.24 -8.05
C GLY A 17 -0.50 -12.22 -8.50
N ALA A 18 -1.76 -12.43 -8.08
CA ALA A 18 -2.87 -11.52 -8.34
C ALA A 18 -3.26 -10.72 -7.09
N GLY A 19 -2.27 -10.31 -6.30
CA GLY A 19 -2.45 -9.28 -5.27
C GLY A 19 -2.64 -7.88 -5.87
N PRO A 20 -2.89 -6.85 -5.05
CA PRO A 20 -3.07 -5.49 -5.54
C PRO A 20 -1.87 -4.97 -6.34
N ASN A 21 -0.64 -5.36 -5.97
CA ASN A 21 0.58 -4.94 -6.67
C ASN A 21 0.72 -5.64 -8.02
N GLY A 22 0.57 -6.96 -8.08
CA GLY A 22 0.60 -7.74 -9.31
C GLY A 22 -0.48 -7.30 -10.31
N LEU A 23 -1.71 -7.08 -9.83
CA LEU A 23 -2.79 -6.54 -10.67
C LEU A 23 -2.50 -5.12 -11.15
N ALA A 24 -1.95 -4.26 -10.31
CA ALA A 24 -1.54 -2.91 -10.74
C ALA A 24 -0.42 -2.94 -11.79
N ALA A 25 0.56 -3.83 -11.63
CA ALA A 25 1.62 -4.04 -12.63
C ALA A 25 1.04 -4.54 -13.96
N ALA A 26 0.09 -5.48 -13.90
CA ALA A 26 -0.61 -5.98 -15.08
C ALA A 26 -1.38 -4.86 -15.81
N ILE A 27 -2.07 -3.98 -15.08
CA ILE A 27 -2.75 -2.80 -15.65
C ILE A 27 -1.75 -1.88 -16.35
N VAL A 28 -0.61 -1.58 -15.70
CA VAL A 28 0.41 -0.70 -16.29
C VAL A 28 0.95 -1.27 -17.60
N LEU A 29 1.25 -2.57 -17.64
CA LEU A 29 1.73 -3.27 -18.84
C LEU A 29 0.65 -3.33 -19.93
N ALA A 30 -0.59 -3.66 -19.57
CA ALA A 30 -1.70 -3.73 -20.53
C ALA A 30 -2.03 -2.35 -21.13
N ARG A 31 -1.99 -1.28 -20.33
CA ARG A 31 -2.13 0.11 -20.82
C ARG A 31 -1.03 0.52 -21.80
N ALA A 32 0.15 -0.11 -21.71
CA ALA A 32 1.24 0.08 -22.66
C ALA A 32 1.10 -0.78 -23.93
N GLY A 33 -0.01 -1.52 -24.08
CA GLY A 33 -0.29 -2.36 -25.23
C GLY A 33 0.39 -3.74 -25.20
N CYS A 34 0.92 -4.15 -24.05
CA CYS A 34 1.49 -5.49 -23.88
C CYS A 34 0.40 -6.55 -23.73
N ALA A 35 0.59 -7.72 -24.35
CA ALA A 35 -0.22 -8.90 -24.04
C ALA A 35 0.20 -9.46 -22.67
N VAL A 36 -0.70 -9.42 -21.68
CA VAL A 36 -0.41 -9.77 -20.27
C VAL A 36 -1.21 -10.98 -19.82
N LEU A 37 -0.53 -11.93 -19.18
CA LEU A 37 -1.16 -13.00 -18.40
C LEU A 37 -0.84 -12.81 -16.91
N VAL A 38 -1.87 -12.83 -16.07
CA VAL A 38 -1.72 -12.92 -14.60
C VAL A 38 -2.03 -14.35 -14.16
N VAL A 39 -1.16 -14.93 -13.34
CA VAL A 39 -1.33 -16.28 -12.80
C VAL A 39 -1.41 -16.20 -11.27
N GLU A 40 -2.46 -16.77 -10.70
CA GLU A 40 -2.72 -16.81 -9.27
C GLU A 40 -2.83 -18.25 -8.79
N ALA A 41 -2.20 -18.54 -7.65
CA ALA A 41 -2.20 -19.86 -7.05
C ALA A 41 -3.53 -20.18 -6.34
N GLY A 42 -4.17 -19.19 -5.72
CA GLY A 42 -5.47 -19.32 -5.09
C GLY A 42 -6.63 -19.33 -6.08
N GLU A 43 -7.81 -19.77 -5.60
CA GLU A 43 -9.04 -19.81 -6.41
C GLU A 43 -9.57 -18.42 -6.79
N SER A 44 -9.19 -17.39 -6.02
CA SER A 44 -9.57 -15.99 -6.24
C SER A 44 -8.37 -15.05 -6.20
N VAL A 45 -8.51 -13.92 -6.88
CA VAL A 45 -7.56 -12.81 -6.83
C VAL A 45 -7.63 -12.07 -5.50
N GLY A 46 -6.61 -11.27 -5.19
CA GLY A 46 -6.63 -10.26 -4.14
C GLY A 46 -5.52 -10.38 -3.10
N GLY A 47 -4.86 -11.54 -2.98
CA GLY A 47 -3.78 -11.70 -1.99
C GLY A 47 -4.21 -11.27 -0.58
N GLY A 48 -3.54 -10.26 -0.01
CA GLY A 48 -3.87 -9.70 1.31
C GLY A 48 -5.16 -8.84 1.36
N THR A 49 -5.75 -8.49 0.22
CA THR A 49 -7.02 -7.73 0.17
C THR A 49 -8.23 -8.64 0.01
N ARG A 50 -8.08 -9.97 0.16
CA ARG A 50 -9.23 -10.88 0.08
C ARG A 50 -10.20 -10.66 1.24
N SER A 51 -11.48 -10.86 0.93
CA SER A 51 -12.54 -10.93 1.93
C SER A 51 -13.19 -12.32 1.92
N ALA A 52 -13.63 -12.80 3.09
CA ALA A 52 -14.26 -14.11 3.24
C ALA A 52 -15.28 -14.15 4.38
N ALA A 53 -16.25 -15.05 4.31
CA ALA A 53 -17.17 -15.35 5.41
C ALA A 53 -16.51 -16.32 6.39
N LEU A 54 -15.80 -15.80 7.39
CA LEU A 54 -14.96 -16.60 8.29
C LEU A 54 -15.62 -16.99 9.62
N THR A 55 -16.71 -16.32 10.00
CA THR A 55 -17.37 -16.55 11.30
C THR A 55 -18.83 -16.93 11.13
N LEU A 56 -19.74 -15.97 11.20
CA LEU A 56 -21.18 -16.20 11.14
C LEU A 56 -21.74 -15.91 9.74
N PRO A 57 -22.86 -16.56 9.34
CA PRO A 57 -23.55 -16.23 8.10
C PRO A 57 -23.90 -14.74 8.00
N GLY A 58 -23.66 -14.14 6.84
CA GLY A 58 -23.91 -12.71 6.58
C GLY A 58 -22.77 -11.76 6.97
N PHE A 59 -21.70 -12.26 7.61
CA PHE A 59 -20.53 -11.44 7.95
C PHE A 59 -19.38 -11.64 6.95
N VAL A 60 -18.89 -10.53 6.42
CA VAL A 60 -17.72 -10.48 5.53
C VAL A 60 -16.52 -9.99 6.32
N HIS A 61 -15.42 -10.72 6.26
CA HIS A 61 -14.18 -10.42 6.96
C HIS A 61 -13.09 -10.14 5.95
N ASP A 62 -12.39 -9.03 6.12
CA ASP A 62 -11.15 -8.80 5.39
C ASP A 62 -10.04 -9.62 6.04
N VAL A 63 -9.46 -10.53 5.27
CA VAL A 63 -8.57 -11.58 5.80
C VAL A 63 -7.26 -11.01 6.33
N CYS A 64 -6.81 -9.89 5.76
CA CYS A 64 -5.55 -9.26 6.15
C CYS A 64 -5.64 -7.73 6.21
N SER A 65 -6.00 -7.05 5.13
CA SER A 65 -6.07 -5.58 5.10
C SER A 65 -7.51 -5.09 4.92
N ALA A 66 -8.03 -4.31 5.88
CA ALA A 66 -9.39 -3.79 5.86
C ALA A 66 -9.50 -2.29 5.49
N ILE A 67 -8.48 -1.52 5.85
CA ILE A 67 -8.47 -0.05 5.72
C ILE A 67 -7.32 0.35 4.80
N HIS A 68 -7.58 1.22 3.82
CA HIS A 68 -6.70 1.40 2.65
C HIS A 68 -6.27 2.86 2.39
N PRO A 69 -5.67 3.56 3.37
CA PRO A 69 -5.23 4.94 3.18
C PRO A 69 -4.19 5.06 2.07
N LEU A 70 -3.25 4.11 1.99
CA LEU A 70 -2.25 4.05 0.93
C LEU A 70 -2.85 3.67 -0.43
N GLY A 71 -3.92 2.88 -0.46
CA GLY A 71 -4.64 2.57 -1.70
C GLY A 71 -5.30 3.81 -2.29
N ALA A 72 -6.03 4.57 -1.48
CA ALA A 72 -6.70 5.80 -1.91
C ALA A 72 -5.73 6.98 -2.16
N GLY A 73 -4.66 7.07 -1.37
CA GLY A 73 -3.61 8.09 -1.51
C GLY A 73 -2.52 7.73 -2.53
N SER A 74 -2.57 6.55 -3.16
CA SER A 74 -1.54 6.10 -4.11
C SER A 74 -1.64 6.90 -5.42
N PRO A 75 -0.54 7.57 -5.84
CA PRO A 75 -0.52 8.30 -7.11
C PRO A 75 -0.79 7.42 -8.33
N LEU A 76 -0.50 6.12 -8.26
CA LEU A 76 -0.77 5.18 -9.34
C LEU A 76 -2.25 4.78 -9.37
N PHE A 77 -2.82 4.41 -8.22
CA PHE A 77 -4.21 3.95 -8.14
C PHE A 77 -5.19 5.07 -8.51
N GLN A 78 -4.86 6.32 -8.20
CA GLN A 78 -5.64 7.49 -8.62
C GLN A 78 -5.70 7.65 -10.15
N THR A 79 -4.81 7.00 -10.92
CA THR A 79 -4.89 7.00 -12.39
C THR A 79 -5.79 5.92 -12.97
N PHE A 80 -6.32 5.02 -12.12
CA PHE A 80 -7.16 3.90 -12.53
C PHE A 80 -8.63 4.26 -12.29
N PRO A 81 -9.52 4.10 -13.30
CA PRO A 81 -10.94 4.42 -13.16
C PRO A 81 -11.70 3.28 -12.46
N LEU A 82 -11.28 2.91 -11.25
CA LEU A 82 -11.79 1.75 -10.51
C LEU A 82 -13.26 1.90 -10.08
N ASP A 83 -13.75 3.14 -9.97
CA ASP A 83 -15.16 3.46 -9.76
C ASP A 83 -16.05 2.88 -10.88
N ARG A 84 -15.56 2.91 -12.13
CA ARG A 84 -16.26 2.31 -13.28
C ARG A 84 -16.30 0.78 -13.23
N PHE A 85 -15.49 0.19 -12.37
CA PHE A 85 -15.44 -1.25 -12.12
C PHE A 85 -16.02 -1.60 -10.73
N GLY A 86 -16.81 -0.71 -10.14
CA GLY A 86 -17.60 -0.97 -8.94
C GLY A 86 -16.88 -0.70 -7.61
N LEU A 87 -15.67 -0.15 -7.62
CA LEU A 87 -15.00 0.24 -6.38
C LEU A 87 -15.62 1.51 -5.82
N GLU A 88 -16.28 1.40 -4.67
CA GLU A 88 -16.76 2.53 -3.90
C GLU A 88 -16.03 2.60 -2.55
N TRP A 89 -15.46 3.76 -2.25
CA TRP A 89 -14.80 4.02 -0.96
C TRP A 89 -15.79 4.61 0.05
N ILE A 90 -15.91 3.96 1.20
CA ILE A 90 -16.58 4.51 2.39
C ILE A 90 -15.55 5.31 3.19
N GLN A 91 -15.84 6.58 3.42
CA GLN A 91 -14.98 7.49 4.17
C GLN A 91 -15.56 7.72 5.57
N PRO A 92 -14.94 7.17 6.63
CA PRO A 92 -15.38 7.45 7.99
C PRO A 92 -15.06 8.91 8.36
N PRO A 93 -15.91 9.58 9.16
CA PRO A 93 -15.63 10.93 9.67
C PRO A 93 -14.40 10.94 10.58
N VAL A 94 -14.16 9.84 11.29
CA VAL A 94 -12.99 9.60 12.13
C VAL A 94 -12.16 8.47 11.52
N PRO A 95 -11.07 8.78 10.79
CA PRO A 95 -10.15 7.80 10.23
C PRO A 95 -9.68 6.69 11.17
N LEU A 96 -9.35 7.03 12.43
CA LEU A 96 -8.98 6.06 13.46
C LEU A 96 -9.23 6.60 14.87
N ALA A 97 -9.33 5.68 15.82
CA ALA A 97 -9.36 5.96 17.24
C ALA A 97 -8.35 5.06 17.97
N HIS A 98 -7.62 5.60 18.95
CA HIS A 98 -6.82 4.82 19.88
C HIS A 98 -7.43 4.89 21.28
N PRO A 99 -7.98 3.77 21.80
CA PRO A 99 -8.47 3.73 23.17
C PRO A 99 -7.33 3.87 24.17
N LEU A 100 -7.64 4.46 25.33
CA LEU A 100 -6.76 4.64 26.47
C LEU A 100 -7.32 3.84 27.67
N ASP A 101 -6.46 3.60 28.67
CA ASP A 101 -6.81 2.78 29.84
C ASP A 101 -7.88 3.42 30.73
N ASP A 102 -8.08 4.75 30.63
CA ASP A 102 -9.13 5.50 31.32
C ASP A 102 -10.52 5.36 30.67
N GLY A 103 -10.63 4.58 29.60
CA GLY A 103 -11.87 4.37 28.85
C GLY A 103 -12.18 5.48 27.83
N THR A 104 -11.33 6.50 27.71
CA THR A 104 -11.42 7.49 26.63
C THR A 104 -10.66 7.03 25.39
N ALA A 105 -10.76 7.80 24.30
CA ALA A 105 -9.96 7.56 23.10
C ALA A 105 -9.39 8.85 22.53
N VAL A 106 -8.22 8.77 21.89
CA VAL A 106 -7.71 9.81 21.01
C VAL A 106 -8.15 9.52 19.59
N LEU A 107 -8.71 10.53 18.92
CA LEU A 107 -9.26 10.41 17.58
C LEU A 107 -8.34 11.12 16.58
N LEU A 108 -8.05 10.47 15.45
CA LEU A 108 -7.57 11.16 14.26
C LEU A 108 -8.80 11.55 13.44
N GLU A 109 -8.97 12.84 13.24
CA GLU A 109 -10.01 13.41 12.40
C GLU A 109 -9.48 13.83 11.03
N ARG A 110 -10.38 14.21 10.12
CA ARG A 110 -10.07 14.57 8.73
C ARG A 110 -9.22 15.83 8.55
N THR A 111 -9.05 16.63 9.60
CA THR A 111 -8.24 17.85 9.55
C THR A 111 -7.25 17.88 10.71
N VAL A 112 -6.14 18.57 10.49
CA VAL A 112 -5.10 18.78 11.52
C VAL A 112 -5.70 19.55 12.68
N GLU A 113 -6.56 20.54 12.41
CA GLU A 113 -7.21 21.39 13.38
C GLU A 113 -8.17 20.61 14.29
N ALA A 114 -9.02 19.77 13.70
CA ALA A 114 -9.98 18.95 14.44
C ALA A 114 -9.26 17.93 15.33
N THR A 115 -8.26 17.21 14.79
CA THR A 115 -7.42 16.32 15.60
C THR A 115 -6.74 17.08 16.73
N ALA A 116 -6.13 18.24 16.45
CA ALA A 116 -5.43 19.03 17.46
C ALA A 116 -6.34 19.50 18.60
N ALA A 117 -7.62 19.79 18.33
CA ALA A 117 -8.58 20.17 19.38
C ALA A 117 -8.75 19.08 20.44
N GLY A 118 -8.61 17.80 20.06
CA GLY A 118 -8.70 16.64 20.95
C GLY A 118 -7.42 16.27 21.70
N LEU A 119 -6.32 17.02 21.53
CA LEU A 119 -5.00 16.72 22.10
C LEU A 119 -4.62 17.58 23.31
N GLY A 120 -5.50 18.49 23.76
CA GLY A 120 -5.26 19.32 24.93
C GLY A 120 -3.99 20.18 24.79
N PRO A 121 -3.00 20.10 25.71
CA PRO A 121 -1.80 20.95 25.67
C PRO A 121 -0.96 20.75 24.39
N ASP A 122 -1.02 19.57 23.79
CA ASP A 122 -0.23 19.22 22.60
C ASP A 122 -0.83 19.73 21.28
N ALA A 123 -1.98 20.40 21.31
CA ALA A 123 -2.67 20.89 20.12
C ALA A 123 -1.74 21.71 19.20
N SER A 124 -0.97 22.63 19.80
CA SER A 124 -0.05 23.50 19.05
C SER A 124 1.16 22.73 18.51
N ALA A 125 1.69 21.76 19.26
CA ALA A 125 2.79 20.92 18.79
C ALA A 125 2.37 20.04 17.62
N TYR A 126 1.18 19.43 17.70
CA TYR A 126 0.62 18.61 16.64
C TYR A 126 0.44 19.39 15.34
N ARG A 127 -0.09 20.62 15.42
CA ARG A 127 -0.21 21.51 14.25
C ARG A 127 1.15 21.81 13.61
N ARG A 128 2.16 22.14 14.41
CA ARG A 128 3.52 22.42 13.90
C ARG A 128 4.14 21.21 13.22
N LEU A 129 3.88 20.00 13.72
CA LEU A 129 4.36 18.75 13.15
C LEU A 129 3.63 18.39 11.85
N MET A 130 2.29 18.39 11.88
CA MET A 130 1.47 17.79 10.82
C MET A 130 1.09 18.76 9.69
N ALA A 131 0.83 20.04 9.98
CA ALA A 131 0.34 20.97 8.96
C ALA A 131 1.30 21.11 7.75
N PRO A 132 2.64 21.19 7.93
CA PRO A 132 3.56 21.22 6.79
C PRO A 132 3.57 19.90 5.99
N LEU A 133 3.49 18.76 6.68
CA LEU A 133 3.47 17.44 6.03
C LEU A 133 2.20 17.27 5.19
N VAL A 134 1.05 17.67 5.74
CA VAL A 134 -0.23 17.65 5.04
C VAL A 134 -0.24 18.58 3.82
N ALA A 135 0.31 19.80 3.96
CA ALA A 135 0.42 20.75 2.84
C ALA A 135 1.32 20.23 1.69
N ASP A 136 2.32 19.40 2.00
CA ASP A 136 3.24 18.81 1.04
C ASP A 136 2.93 17.34 0.71
N ALA A 137 1.78 16.81 1.13
CA ALA A 137 1.50 15.38 1.11
C ALA A 137 1.68 14.73 -0.27
N ASP A 138 1.14 15.33 -1.33
CA ASP A 138 1.27 14.79 -2.69
C ASP A 138 2.73 14.73 -3.16
N ARG A 139 3.57 15.67 -2.71
CA ARG A 139 5.00 15.72 -3.07
C ARG A 139 5.75 14.61 -2.33
N ILE A 140 5.43 14.43 -1.05
CA ILE A 140 6.02 13.41 -0.18
C ILE A 140 5.61 12.01 -0.65
N LEU A 141 4.31 11.77 -0.85
CA LEU A 141 3.77 10.46 -1.28
C LEU A 141 4.30 10.05 -2.66
N ARG A 142 4.39 10.97 -3.63
CA ARG A 142 4.98 10.67 -4.94
C ARG A 142 6.45 10.27 -4.86
N PHE A 143 7.19 10.77 -3.87
CA PHE A 143 8.57 10.41 -3.66
C PHE A 143 8.71 9.06 -2.94
N ILE A 144 7.92 8.82 -1.88
CA ILE A 144 8.02 7.61 -1.06
C ILE A 144 7.42 6.38 -1.75
N LEU A 145 6.30 6.56 -2.47
CA LEU A 145 5.60 5.47 -3.16
C LEU A 145 6.01 5.32 -4.63
N GLY A 146 6.78 6.28 -5.16
CA GLY A 146 7.26 6.26 -6.53
C GLY A 146 8.62 5.58 -6.68
N PRO A 147 9.03 5.29 -7.93
CA PRO A 147 10.40 4.85 -8.19
C PRO A 147 11.39 5.94 -7.80
N PHE A 148 12.61 5.54 -7.42
CA PHE A 148 13.68 6.47 -7.02
C PHE A 148 13.91 7.53 -8.09
N ARG A 149 13.75 8.81 -7.72
CA ARG A 149 13.93 9.98 -8.59
C ARG A 149 14.61 11.09 -7.82
N ILE A 150 15.32 11.97 -8.53
CA ILE A 150 15.90 13.17 -7.91
C ILE A 150 14.76 14.02 -7.30
N PRO A 151 14.86 14.36 -6.00
CA PRO A 151 13.90 15.24 -5.32
C PRO A 151 13.62 16.54 -6.08
N ARG A 152 12.39 16.70 -6.61
CA ARG A 152 11.94 18.00 -7.15
C ARG A 152 11.55 19.00 -6.06
N HIS A 153 11.36 18.51 -4.83
CA HIS A 153 10.94 19.31 -3.67
C HIS A 153 11.83 19.00 -2.46
N PRO A 154 13.11 19.43 -2.47
CA PRO A 154 14.09 19.05 -1.44
C PRO A 154 13.70 19.56 -0.05
N LEU A 155 13.07 20.74 0.06
CA LEU A 155 12.66 21.28 1.36
C LEU A 155 11.55 20.45 2.03
N ALA A 156 10.52 20.08 1.29
CA ALA A 156 9.44 19.21 1.79
C ALA A 156 9.99 17.86 2.27
N LEU A 157 10.89 17.27 1.48
CA LEU A 157 11.51 15.99 1.78
C LEU A 157 12.53 16.06 2.92
N ALA A 158 13.26 17.17 3.05
CA ALA A 158 14.15 17.39 4.18
C ALA A 158 13.36 17.50 5.50
N ARG A 159 12.26 18.26 5.51
CA ARG A 159 11.39 18.40 6.69
C ARG A 159 10.77 17.06 7.10
N PHE A 160 10.27 16.30 6.13
CA PHE A 160 9.80 14.94 6.36
C PHE A 160 10.95 14.05 6.88
N GLY A 161 12.10 14.01 6.20
CA GLY A 161 13.24 13.16 6.55
C GLY A 161 13.80 13.41 7.95
N LEU A 162 13.90 14.67 8.37
CA LEU A 162 14.38 15.05 9.71
C LEU A 162 13.51 14.46 10.84
N THR A 163 12.21 14.31 10.61
CA THR A 163 11.27 13.74 11.58
C THR A 163 11.09 12.23 11.38
N ALA A 164 11.02 11.77 10.12
CA ALA A 164 10.81 10.39 9.76
C ALA A 164 11.97 9.46 10.12
N LEU A 165 13.23 9.93 10.10
CA LEU A 165 14.40 9.12 10.46
C LEU A 165 14.53 8.85 11.97
N ARG A 166 13.65 9.43 12.79
CA ARG A 166 13.62 9.23 14.24
C ARG A 166 12.85 7.97 14.62
N SER A 167 13.02 7.54 15.85
CA SER A 167 12.10 6.59 16.47
C SER A 167 10.79 7.28 16.85
N ALA A 168 9.69 6.53 16.85
CA ALA A 168 8.38 7.05 17.25
C ALA A 168 8.38 7.52 18.69
N VAL A 169 8.99 6.75 19.61
CA VAL A 169 9.15 7.16 21.02
C VAL A 169 9.98 8.42 21.14
N GLY A 170 11.11 8.50 20.43
CA GLY A 170 12.00 9.66 20.49
C GLY A 170 11.35 10.92 19.93
N LEU A 171 10.53 10.82 18.88
CA LEU A 171 9.77 11.95 18.34
C LEU A 171 8.62 12.36 19.30
N ALA A 172 7.87 11.38 19.82
CA ALA A 172 6.74 11.61 20.70
C ALA A 172 7.15 12.30 22.01
N SER A 173 8.23 11.82 22.64
CA SER A 173 8.72 12.38 23.91
C SER A 173 9.29 13.78 23.80
N GLU A 174 9.82 14.17 22.63
CA GLU A 174 10.33 15.52 22.40
C GLU A 174 9.21 16.52 22.05
N GLN A 175 8.24 16.09 21.24
CA GLN A 175 7.23 17.00 20.69
C GLN A 175 5.99 17.14 21.56
N PHE A 176 5.68 16.14 22.39
CA PHE A 176 4.42 16.06 23.11
C PHE A 176 4.63 15.87 24.61
N GLU A 177 3.84 16.59 25.40
CA GLU A 177 3.79 16.49 26.86
C GLU A 177 2.74 15.46 27.31
N GLY A 178 1.59 15.44 26.64
CA GLY A 178 0.43 14.65 26.99
C GLY A 178 0.43 13.24 26.43
N GLU A 179 -0.19 12.33 27.18
CA GLU A 179 -0.34 10.92 26.80
C GLU A 179 -1.11 10.75 25.49
N ARG A 180 -2.16 11.56 25.26
CA ARG A 180 -3.04 11.44 24.09
C ARG A 180 -2.30 11.59 22.76
N ALA A 181 -1.44 12.60 22.63
CA ALA A 181 -0.68 12.82 21.40
C ALA A 181 0.42 11.76 21.20
N ARG A 182 1.04 11.30 22.30
CA ARG A 182 2.01 10.21 22.27
C ARG A 182 1.37 8.88 21.86
N ALA A 183 0.19 8.56 22.41
CA ALA A 183 -0.59 7.38 22.06
C ALA A 183 -1.01 7.39 20.58
N LEU A 184 -1.47 8.54 20.08
CA LEU A 184 -1.82 8.71 18.67
C LEU A 184 -0.62 8.37 17.75
N LEU A 185 0.54 8.98 17.99
CA LEU A 185 1.75 8.72 17.20
C LEU A 185 2.23 7.27 17.35
N ALA A 186 2.20 6.71 18.56
CA ALA A 186 2.63 5.34 18.83
C ALA A 186 1.78 4.31 18.07
N GLY A 187 0.45 4.43 18.14
CA GLY A 187 -0.45 3.50 17.45
C GLY A 187 -0.35 3.58 15.92
N LEU A 188 -0.15 4.79 15.38
CA LEU A 188 0.18 4.98 13.97
C LEU A 188 1.52 4.33 13.60
N ALA A 189 2.57 4.57 14.39
CA ALA A 189 3.92 4.04 14.13
C ALA A 189 4.05 2.53 14.34
N ALA A 190 3.14 1.89 15.09
CA ALA A 190 3.12 0.44 15.27
C ALA A 190 2.96 -0.31 13.93
N HIS A 191 2.39 0.34 12.90
CA HIS A 191 2.29 -0.20 11.55
C HIS A 191 3.65 -0.31 10.82
N SER A 192 4.73 0.24 11.38
CA SER A 192 6.08 0.08 10.83
C SER A 192 6.63 -1.34 10.95
N MET A 193 6.01 -2.19 11.79
CA MET A 193 6.53 -3.51 12.17
C MET A 193 7.95 -3.47 12.78
N LEU A 194 8.37 -2.30 13.27
CA LEU A 194 9.57 -2.09 14.05
C LEU A 194 9.20 -1.82 15.51
N PRO A 195 10.09 -2.14 16.48
CA PRO A 195 9.99 -1.58 17.82
C PRO A 195 9.90 -0.04 17.75
N LEU A 196 9.03 0.56 18.55
CA LEU A 196 8.74 2.01 18.49
C LEU A 196 9.94 2.87 18.89
N GLU A 197 10.92 2.29 19.58
CA GLU A 197 12.18 2.89 20.01
C GLU A 197 13.23 2.89 18.90
N ARG A 198 13.06 2.06 17.85
CA ARG A 198 14.02 1.96 16.75
C ARG A 198 13.71 2.98 15.67
N SER A 199 14.74 3.70 15.24
CA SER A 199 14.69 4.44 13.98
C SER A 199 14.62 3.47 12.79
N PRO A 200 13.86 3.79 11.73
CA PRO A 200 13.03 4.98 11.51
C PRO A 200 11.51 4.72 11.75
N SER A 201 11.10 4.19 12.91
CA SER A 201 9.69 3.82 13.16
C SER A 201 8.70 4.99 13.07
N ALA A 202 9.15 6.24 13.29
CA ALA A 202 8.30 7.41 13.13
C ALA A 202 7.82 7.63 11.68
N ALA A 203 8.59 7.18 10.69
CA ALA A 203 8.29 7.41 9.27
C ALA A 203 6.90 6.93 8.87
N VAL A 204 6.57 5.69 9.22
CA VAL A 204 5.25 5.09 8.91
C VAL A 204 4.14 5.80 9.66
N GLY A 205 4.37 6.14 10.93
CA GLY A 205 3.38 6.87 11.73
C GLY A 205 3.04 8.24 11.15
N LEU A 206 4.04 9.00 10.70
CA LEU A 206 3.86 10.30 10.06
C LEU A 206 3.16 10.19 8.70
N VAL A 207 3.52 9.20 7.87
CA VAL A 207 2.85 8.96 6.58
C VAL A 207 1.38 8.61 6.78
N LEU A 208 1.07 7.73 7.74
CA LEU A 208 -0.29 7.31 8.04
C LEU A 208 -1.14 8.43 8.67
N ALA A 209 -0.54 9.26 9.55
CA ALA A 209 -1.19 10.47 10.08
C ALA A 209 -1.52 11.45 8.94
N MET A 210 -0.53 11.72 8.08
CA MET A 210 -0.67 12.62 6.94
C MET A 210 -1.78 12.15 5.99
N LEU A 211 -1.82 10.84 5.69
CA LEU A 211 -2.89 10.25 4.89
C LEU A 211 -4.25 10.35 5.56
N GLY A 212 -4.35 10.26 6.88
CA GLY A 212 -5.62 10.47 7.61
C GLY A 212 -6.22 11.86 7.38
N HIS A 213 -5.38 12.88 7.24
CA HIS A 213 -5.82 14.25 6.95
C HIS A 213 -6.10 14.51 5.47
N THR A 214 -5.39 13.85 4.56
CA THR A 214 -5.53 14.12 3.11
C THR A 214 -6.49 13.16 2.43
N ALA A 215 -6.15 11.87 2.39
CA ALA A 215 -6.94 10.83 1.76
C ALA A 215 -8.03 10.26 2.70
N GLY A 216 -7.84 10.41 4.01
CA GLY A 216 -8.54 9.63 5.01
C GLY A 216 -8.06 8.18 5.06
N TRP A 217 -8.83 7.38 5.79
CA TRP A 217 -8.63 5.95 5.95
C TRP A 217 -9.89 5.22 5.43
N PRO A 218 -10.10 5.19 4.10
CA PRO A 218 -11.29 4.60 3.56
C PRO A 218 -11.25 3.08 3.63
N LEU A 219 -12.44 2.51 3.64
CA LEU A 219 -12.69 1.08 3.45
C LEU A 219 -13.59 0.90 2.22
N PRO A 220 -13.40 -0.14 1.40
CA PRO A 220 -14.26 -0.38 0.25
C PRO A 220 -15.63 -0.90 0.71
N ARG A 221 -16.70 -0.39 0.10
CA ARG A 221 -18.05 -0.89 0.35
C ARG A 221 -18.11 -2.38 0.02
N GLY A 222 -18.57 -3.19 0.98
CA GLY A 222 -18.70 -4.64 0.82
C GLY A 222 -17.43 -5.44 1.07
N GLY A 223 -16.34 -4.81 1.53
CA GLY A 223 -15.10 -5.49 1.91
C GLY A 223 -14.00 -5.39 0.85
N SER A 224 -12.77 -5.63 1.30
CA SER A 224 -11.51 -5.41 0.58
C SER A 224 -11.36 -6.18 -0.73
N GLN A 225 -12.11 -7.27 -0.91
CA GLN A 225 -12.17 -8.03 -2.16
C GLN A 225 -12.57 -7.13 -3.35
N HIS A 226 -13.42 -6.12 -3.13
CA HIS A 226 -13.87 -5.22 -4.20
C HIS A 226 -12.72 -4.41 -4.83
N ILE A 227 -11.62 -4.19 -4.11
CA ILE A 227 -10.41 -3.57 -4.69
C ILE A 227 -9.79 -4.52 -5.72
N ALA A 228 -9.61 -5.79 -5.36
CA ALA A 228 -9.03 -6.80 -6.23
C ALA A 228 -9.93 -7.10 -7.43
N ASP A 229 -11.24 -7.16 -7.22
CA ASP A 229 -12.21 -7.40 -8.27
C ASP A 229 -12.25 -6.25 -9.28
N ALA A 230 -12.23 -4.99 -8.81
CA ALA A 230 -12.17 -3.82 -9.68
C ALA A 230 -10.86 -3.76 -10.48
N LEU A 231 -9.72 -4.05 -9.85
CA LEU A 231 -8.43 -4.14 -10.53
C LEU A 231 -8.42 -5.26 -11.58
N ALA A 232 -8.92 -6.45 -11.23
CA ALA A 232 -8.99 -7.59 -12.14
C ALA A 232 -9.94 -7.34 -13.32
N ALA A 233 -11.09 -6.71 -13.08
CA ALA A 233 -12.00 -6.29 -14.13
C ALA A 233 -11.34 -5.26 -15.06
N TYR A 234 -10.55 -4.33 -14.50
CA TYR A 234 -9.82 -3.37 -15.31
C TYR A 234 -8.74 -4.04 -16.17
N VAL A 235 -7.95 -4.98 -15.61
CA VAL A 235 -7.00 -5.81 -16.38
C VAL A 235 -7.69 -6.47 -17.57
N ARG A 236 -8.83 -7.12 -17.33
CA ARG A 236 -9.60 -7.82 -18.39
C ARG A 236 -10.13 -6.86 -19.45
N SER A 237 -10.60 -5.68 -19.05
CA SER A 237 -11.07 -4.66 -20.00
C SER A 237 -9.97 -4.13 -20.94
N LEU A 238 -8.71 -4.24 -20.52
CA LEU A 238 -7.53 -3.89 -21.31
C LEU A 238 -7.02 -5.07 -22.16
N GLY A 239 -7.71 -6.21 -22.15
CA GLY A 239 -7.33 -7.42 -22.89
C GLY A 239 -6.35 -8.34 -22.15
N GLY A 240 -6.06 -8.08 -20.87
CA GLY A 240 -5.25 -8.98 -20.05
C GLY A 240 -6.01 -10.24 -19.64
N GLU A 241 -5.30 -11.37 -19.57
CA GLU A 241 -5.83 -12.65 -19.10
C GLU A 241 -5.49 -12.87 -17.62
N ILE A 242 -6.39 -13.49 -16.86
CA ILE A 242 -6.15 -13.87 -15.45
C ILE A 242 -6.55 -15.33 -15.26
N VAL A 243 -5.62 -16.14 -14.77
CA VAL A 243 -5.83 -17.56 -14.46
C VAL A 243 -5.62 -17.79 -12.97
N THR A 244 -6.65 -18.24 -12.27
CA THR A 244 -6.62 -18.62 -10.84
C THR A 244 -6.46 -20.14 -10.69
N GLY A 245 -6.24 -20.62 -9.46
CA GLY A 245 -6.08 -22.05 -9.13
C GLY A 245 -4.82 -22.69 -9.74
N ARG A 246 -3.86 -21.88 -10.21
CA ARG A 246 -2.66 -22.34 -10.91
C ARG A 246 -1.40 -21.97 -10.13
N PRO A 247 -0.94 -22.83 -9.21
CA PRO A 247 0.32 -22.61 -8.51
C PRO A 247 1.49 -22.74 -9.49
N VAL A 248 2.39 -21.75 -9.48
CA VAL A 248 3.64 -21.76 -10.26
C VAL A 248 4.77 -22.23 -9.35
N ARG A 249 5.41 -23.35 -9.69
CA ARG A 249 6.52 -23.94 -8.91
C ARG A 249 7.88 -23.75 -9.56
N ALA A 250 7.92 -23.51 -10.86
CA ALA A 250 9.13 -23.21 -11.61
C ALA A 250 8.82 -22.24 -12.76
N LEU A 251 9.80 -21.41 -13.15
CA LEU A 251 9.63 -20.49 -14.28
C LEU A 251 9.32 -21.19 -15.60
N ASP A 252 9.81 -22.42 -15.77
CA ASP A 252 9.63 -23.21 -16.99
C ASP A 252 8.18 -23.70 -17.18
N GLU A 253 7.32 -23.59 -16.14
CA GLU A 253 5.88 -23.89 -16.22
C GLU A 253 5.08 -22.75 -16.88
N LEU A 254 5.67 -21.56 -17.02
CA LEU A 254 5.03 -20.39 -17.59
C LEU A 254 5.02 -20.48 -19.12
N PRO A 255 3.98 -19.94 -19.80
CA PRO A 255 3.98 -19.90 -21.26
C PRO A 255 5.13 -19.02 -21.78
N PRO A 256 5.56 -19.23 -23.05
CA PRO A 256 6.56 -18.37 -23.68
C PRO A 256 6.17 -16.90 -23.57
N CYS A 257 7.06 -16.10 -22.96
CA CYS A 257 6.88 -14.68 -22.73
C CYS A 257 8.22 -13.94 -22.75
N ARG A 258 8.17 -12.61 -22.90
CA ARG A 258 9.38 -11.78 -22.96
C ARG A 258 9.84 -11.32 -21.58
N ALA A 259 8.92 -11.21 -20.63
CA ALA A 259 9.20 -10.81 -19.25
C ALA A 259 8.32 -11.59 -18.25
N VAL A 260 8.88 -11.88 -17.09
CA VAL A 260 8.15 -12.45 -15.95
C VAL A 260 8.29 -11.50 -14.76
N LEU A 261 7.17 -11.11 -14.18
CA LEU A 261 7.11 -10.33 -12.94
C LEU A 261 6.62 -11.24 -11.82
N LEU A 262 7.42 -11.40 -10.77
CA LEU A 262 7.06 -12.19 -9.59
C LEU A 262 6.63 -11.25 -8.48
N ASP A 263 5.32 -11.05 -8.29
CA ASP A 263 4.75 -10.34 -7.14
C ASP A 263 4.58 -11.33 -5.97
N LEU A 264 5.72 -11.80 -5.47
CA LEU A 264 5.82 -12.90 -4.51
C LEU A 264 6.78 -12.55 -3.37
N THR A 265 6.66 -13.27 -2.26
CA THR A 265 7.62 -13.12 -1.15
C THR A 265 9.02 -13.59 -1.55
N PRO A 266 10.10 -13.08 -0.94
CA PRO A 266 11.47 -13.51 -1.26
C PRO A 266 11.67 -15.03 -1.19
N ARG A 267 11.07 -15.69 -0.18
CA ARG A 267 11.09 -17.15 -0.04
C ARG A 267 10.45 -17.87 -1.23
N GLN A 268 9.32 -17.38 -1.73
CA GLN A 268 8.65 -17.98 -2.90
C GLN A 268 9.45 -17.74 -4.18
N VAL A 269 10.03 -16.55 -4.35
CA VAL A 269 10.92 -16.23 -5.48
C VAL A 269 12.13 -17.16 -5.49
N LEU A 270 12.75 -17.42 -4.34
CA LEU A 270 13.85 -18.39 -4.22
C LEU A 270 13.42 -19.82 -4.57
N ALA A 271 12.22 -20.23 -4.18
CA ALA A 271 11.70 -21.56 -4.51
C ALA A 271 11.47 -21.75 -6.02
N ILE A 272 10.92 -20.73 -6.70
CA ILE A 272 10.54 -20.80 -8.13
C ILE A 272 11.74 -20.56 -9.06
N ALA A 273 12.59 -19.60 -8.72
CA ALA A 273 13.62 -19.07 -9.61
C ALA A 273 15.04 -19.11 -9.01
N GLY A 274 15.22 -19.59 -7.77
CA GLY A 274 16.48 -19.49 -7.05
C GLY A 274 17.69 -20.05 -7.81
N GLN A 275 17.53 -21.18 -8.51
CA GLN A 275 18.62 -21.79 -9.29
C GLN A 275 19.08 -20.94 -10.49
N ARG A 276 18.26 -19.99 -10.94
CA ARG A 276 18.60 -19.04 -12.01
C ARG A 276 19.39 -17.84 -11.49
N PHE A 277 19.49 -17.65 -10.16
CA PHE A 277 20.14 -16.49 -9.57
C PHE A 277 21.58 -16.76 -9.11
N PRO A 278 22.48 -15.75 -9.21
CA PRO A 278 23.80 -15.81 -8.61
C PRO A 278 23.74 -16.12 -7.10
N ALA A 279 24.75 -16.85 -6.58
CA ALA A 279 24.77 -17.26 -5.17
C ALA A 279 24.70 -16.07 -4.18
N GLY A 280 25.29 -14.92 -4.54
CA GLY A 280 25.20 -13.71 -3.73
C GLY A 280 23.78 -13.15 -3.63
N TYR A 281 23.04 -13.13 -4.74
CA TYR A 281 21.66 -12.64 -4.78
C TYR A 281 20.73 -13.58 -4.00
N ARG A 282 20.94 -14.89 -4.10
CA ARG A 282 20.19 -15.89 -3.32
C ARG A 282 20.32 -15.74 -1.80
N ARG A 283 21.46 -15.23 -1.31
CA ARG A 283 21.68 -15.00 0.12
C ARG A 283 21.09 -13.69 0.62
N TRP A 284 20.87 -12.74 -0.29
CA TRP A 284 20.31 -11.42 0.03
C TRP A 284 18.77 -11.46 0.10
N LEU A 285 18.14 -12.21 -0.81
CA LEU A 285 16.71 -12.54 -0.78
C LEU A 285 16.34 -13.38 0.45
#